data_AF-G2JAV8-F1
#
_entry.id   AF-G2JAV8-F1
#
_cell.length_a   1.000
_cell.length_b   1.000
_cell.length_c   1.000
_cell.angle_alpha   90.00
_cell.angle_beta   90.00
_cell.angle_gamma   90.00
#
_symmetry.space_group_name_H-M   'P 1'
#
loop_
_entity.id
_entity.type
_entity.pdbx_description
1 polymer ?
#
loop_
_entity_poly.entity_id
_entity_poly.type
_entity_poly.pdbx_seq_one_letter_code
_entity_poly.pdbx_strand_id
1 'polypeptide(L)'
;MRLFCNINPNRQDRVWRIGESFTDVARHFLPQIQSPVPGSARLLQMLGITKSCRTLYDHFMLQLHDLMKRDNAYQQNVRATEIRFPAGSSWIVQTDHVSHAALSGQYLLEQTFYLPVEAMACPEKSPLRILEHLRGCRLA
;
A
#
# COMPACT_ATOMS: atom_id res chain seq x y z
N MET A 1 5.40 5.88 -5.37
CA MET A 1 6.77 5.56 -4.89
C MET A 1 7.15 6.53 -3.77
N ARG A 2 7.91 6.09 -2.77
CA ARG A 2 8.37 6.93 -1.67
C ARG A 2 9.87 6.76 -1.43
N LEU A 3 10.54 7.87 -1.14
CA LEU A 3 11.90 7.93 -0.63
C LEU A 3 11.82 8.23 0.87
N PHE A 4 12.59 7.49 1.67
CA PHE A 4 12.71 7.68 3.09
C PHE A 4 14.17 7.92 3.48
N CYS A 5 14.39 8.78 4.47
CA CYS A 5 15.71 9.01 5.05
C CYS A 5 15.59 9.04 6.58
N ASN A 6 16.33 8.15 7.25
CA ASN A 6 16.42 8.13 8.70
C ASN A 6 17.42 9.18 9.17
N ILE A 7 16.94 10.25 9.80
CA ILE A 7 17.76 11.38 10.27
C ILE A 7 17.89 11.40 11.79
N ASN A 8 17.77 10.24 12.45
CA ASN A 8 17.78 10.16 13.90
C ASN A 8 19.14 10.62 14.48
N PRO A 9 19.16 11.68 15.32
CA PRO A 9 20.40 12.22 15.88
C PRO A 9 21.03 11.29 16.93
N ASN A 10 20.22 10.43 17.55
CA ASN A 10 20.64 9.50 18.60
C ASN A 10 21.10 8.14 18.03
N ARG A 11 21.35 8.07 16.70
CA ARG A 11 21.75 6.86 15.98
C ARG A 11 20.80 5.67 16.16
N GLN A 12 19.50 5.93 16.36
CA GLN A 12 18.51 4.87 16.47
C GLN A 12 18.06 4.38 15.09
N ASP A 13 17.89 3.07 14.98
CA ASP A 13 17.39 2.42 13.77
C ASP A 13 15.90 2.69 13.58
N ARG A 14 15.48 2.75 12.32
CA ARG A 14 14.08 2.64 11.92
C ARG A 14 13.79 1.17 11.64
N VAL A 15 12.94 0.55 12.45
CA VAL A 15 12.64 -0.88 12.33
C VAL A 15 11.35 -1.05 11.55
N TRP A 16 11.44 -1.74 10.42
CA TRP A 16 10.30 -2.09 9.58
C TRP A 16 10.10 -3.59 9.57
N ARG A 17 8.84 -3.99 9.39
CA ARG A 17 8.43 -5.35 9.10
C ARG A 17 7.86 -5.38 7.69
N ILE A 18 8.49 -6.15 6.80
CA ILE A 18 8.07 -6.31 5.41
C ILE A 18 7.33 -7.63 5.29
N GLY A 19 6.09 -7.58 4.84
CA GLY A 19 5.22 -8.75 4.66
C GLY A 19 5.46 -9.48 3.34
N GLU A 20 4.51 -10.32 2.98
CA GLU A 20 4.51 -11.07 1.72
C GLU A 20 4.26 -10.20 0.48
N SER A 21 4.33 -10.82 -0.70
CA SER A 21 4.16 -10.13 -1.97
C SER A 21 2.74 -9.55 -2.12
N PHE A 22 2.60 -8.43 -2.82
CA PHE A 22 1.29 -7.83 -3.10
C PHE A 22 0.31 -8.82 -3.73
N THR A 23 0.81 -9.67 -4.63
CA THR A 23 -0.01 -10.66 -5.31
C THR A 23 -0.61 -11.67 -4.33
N ASP A 24 0.15 -12.10 -3.32
CA ASP A 24 -0.32 -13.05 -2.32
C ASP A 24 -1.34 -12.41 -1.37
N VAL A 25 -1.07 -11.17 -0.91
CA VAL A 25 -2.03 -10.36 -0.15
C VAL A 25 -3.33 -10.18 -0.94
N ALA A 26 -3.23 -9.80 -2.21
CA ALA A 26 -4.38 -9.60 -3.08
C ALA A 26 -5.17 -10.91 -3.24
N ARG A 27 -4.53 -12.05 -3.52
CA ARG A 27 -5.23 -13.34 -3.64
C ARG A 27 -5.99 -13.73 -2.37
N HIS A 28 -5.44 -13.42 -1.20
CA HIS A 28 -6.05 -13.78 0.08
C HIS A 28 -7.30 -12.95 0.41
N PHE A 29 -7.23 -11.63 0.21
CA PHE A 29 -8.26 -10.70 0.66
C PHE A 29 -9.23 -10.25 -0.43
N LEU A 30 -8.83 -10.27 -1.70
CA LEU A 30 -9.68 -9.80 -2.82
C LEU A 30 -11.04 -10.52 -2.89
N PRO A 31 -11.19 -11.83 -2.61
CA PRO A 31 -12.50 -12.48 -2.58
C PRO A 31 -13.43 -11.96 -1.48
N GLN A 32 -12.89 -11.32 -0.44
CA GLN A 32 -13.64 -10.79 0.71
C GLN A 32 -14.11 -9.35 0.49
N ILE A 33 -13.57 -8.66 -0.53
CA ILE A 33 -13.89 -7.26 -0.79
C ILE A 33 -15.23 -7.16 -1.52
N GLN A 34 -16.17 -6.43 -0.93
CA GLN A 34 -17.44 -6.12 -1.58
C GLN A 34 -17.24 -5.02 -2.64
N SER A 35 -17.92 -5.20 -3.78
CA SER A 35 -17.99 -4.17 -4.82
C SER A 35 -18.60 -2.88 -4.25
N PRO A 36 -18.12 -1.69 -4.66
CA PRO A 36 -18.66 -0.43 -4.19
C PRO A 36 -20.12 -0.28 -4.62
N VAL A 37 -20.95 0.29 -3.75
CA VAL A 37 -22.35 0.61 -4.08
C VAL A 37 -22.36 1.67 -5.19
N PRO A 38 -23.10 1.46 -6.31
CA PRO A 38 -23.19 2.43 -7.39
C PRO A 38 -23.58 3.82 -6.89
N GLY A 39 -22.85 4.87 -7.29
CA GLY A 39 -23.12 6.26 -6.90
C GLY A 39 -22.51 6.72 -5.57
N SER A 40 -22.02 5.80 -4.73
CA SER A 40 -21.37 6.15 -3.45
C SER A 40 -20.15 7.05 -3.62
N ALA A 41 -19.31 6.80 -4.62
CA ALA A 41 -18.13 7.62 -4.91
C ALA A 41 -18.49 9.08 -5.26
N ARG A 42 -19.58 9.29 -6.01
CA ARG A 42 -20.09 10.63 -6.33
C ARG A 42 -20.68 11.32 -5.11
N LEU A 43 -21.41 10.58 -4.27
CA LEU A 43 -21.94 11.13 -3.02
C LEU A 43 -20.82 11.56 -2.06
N LEU A 44 -19.78 10.74 -1.91
CA LEU A 44 -18.60 11.06 -1.10
C LEU A 44 -17.87 12.31 -1.60
N GLN A 45 -17.78 12.48 -2.92
CA GLN A 45 -17.21 13.69 -3.52
C GLN A 45 -18.11 14.91 -3.29
N MET A 46 -19.43 14.78 -3.47
CA MET A 46 -20.39 15.88 -3.24
C MET A 46 -20.42 16.32 -1.78
N LEU A 47 -20.24 15.39 -0.84
CA LEU A 47 -20.14 15.68 0.60
C LEU A 47 -18.75 16.20 1.02
N GLY A 48 -17.79 16.33 0.10
CA GLY A 48 -16.44 16.83 0.38
C GLY A 48 -15.58 15.88 1.21
N ILE A 49 -15.99 14.63 1.39
CA ILE A 49 -15.27 13.62 2.19
C ILE A 49 -14.02 13.13 1.43
N THR A 50 -14.09 13.04 0.10
CA THR A 50 -12.96 12.70 -0.76
C THR A 50 -12.55 13.89 -1.63
N LYS A 51 -11.24 14.15 -1.73
CA LYS A 51 -10.67 15.25 -2.54
C LYS A 51 -10.94 15.07 -4.05
N SER A 52 -11.15 13.84 -4.50
CA SER A 52 -11.47 13.47 -5.88
C SER A 52 -12.51 12.35 -5.93
N CYS A 53 -13.05 12.07 -7.12
CA CYS A 53 -13.89 10.90 -7.34
C CYS A 53 -13.04 9.63 -7.13
N ARG A 54 -13.44 8.80 -6.18
CA ARG A 54 -12.75 7.55 -5.84
C ARG A 54 -12.88 6.56 -6.99
N THR A 55 -11.76 6.11 -7.55
CA THR A 55 -11.76 5.08 -8.61
C THR A 55 -12.09 3.70 -8.04
N LEU A 56 -12.42 2.74 -8.91
CA LEU A 56 -12.61 1.35 -8.46
C LEU A 56 -11.31 0.79 -7.87
N TYR A 57 -10.17 1.11 -8.47
CA TYR A 57 -8.86 0.78 -7.92
C TYR A 57 -8.67 1.31 -6.48
N ASP A 58 -8.98 2.59 -6.23
CA ASP A 58 -8.87 3.18 -4.89
C ASP A 58 -9.83 2.53 -3.89
N HIS A 59 -11.01 2.08 -4.34
CA HIS A 59 -11.93 1.30 -3.51
C HIS A 59 -11.29 0.01 -3.05
N PHE A 60 -10.78 -0.80 -3.99
CA PHE A 60 -10.14 -2.07 -3.69
C PHE A 60 -8.89 -1.91 -2.82
N MET A 61 -8.00 -0.96 -3.14
CA MET A 61 -6.77 -0.74 -2.37
C MET A 61 -7.05 -0.39 -0.91
N LEU A 62 -8.05 0.45 -0.65
CA LEU A 62 -8.42 0.82 0.72
C LEU A 62 -9.08 -0.33 1.46
N GLN A 63 -9.98 -1.09 0.82
CA GLN A 63 -10.58 -2.27 1.44
C GLN A 63 -9.54 -3.35 1.73
N LEU A 64 -8.58 -3.57 0.83
CA LEU A 64 -7.46 -4.48 1.02
C LEU A 64 -6.64 -4.07 2.25
N HIS A 65 -6.29 -2.78 2.34
CA HIS A 65 -5.57 -2.22 3.48
C HIS A 65 -6.33 -2.39 4.80
N ASP A 66 -7.64 -2.13 4.81
CA ASP A 66 -8.46 -2.20 6.02
C ASP A 66 -8.69 -3.63 6.48
N LEU A 67 -9.00 -4.56 5.56
CA LEU A 67 -9.16 -5.98 5.87
C LEU A 67 -7.86 -6.57 6.41
N MET A 68 -6.73 -6.29 5.75
CA MET A 68 -5.41 -6.76 6.16
C MET A 68 -5.06 -6.29 7.58
N LYS A 69 -5.39 -5.04 7.94
CA LYS A 69 -5.13 -4.51 9.29
C LYS A 69 -6.08 -5.03 10.35
N ARG A 70 -7.30 -5.39 9.99
CA ARG A 70 -8.31 -5.91 10.93
C ARG A 70 -8.13 -7.40 11.24
N ASP A 71 -7.52 -8.15 10.33
CA ASP A 71 -7.29 -9.57 10.50
C ASP A 71 -6.06 -9.84 11.40
N ASN A 72 -6.33 -10.05 12.70
CA ASN A 72 -5.30 -10.37 13.68
C ASN A 72 -4.63 -11.72 13.42
N ALA A 73 -5.37 -12.73 12.93
CA ALA A 73 -4.81 -14.04 12.64
C ALA A 73 -3.80 -13.94 11.50
N TYR A 74 -4.13 -13.17 10.45
CA TYR A 74 -3.22 -12.84 9.38
C TYR A 74 -1.97 -12.08 9.89
N GLN A 75 -2.15 -11.02 10.68
CA GLN A 75 -1.03 -10.22 11.21
C GLN A 75 -0.05 -11.00 12.10
N GLN A 76 -0.51 -12.06 12.74
CA GLN A 76 0.29 -12.95 13.59
C GLN A 76 1.00 -14.06 12.80
N ASN A 77 0.37 -14.60 11.75
CA ASN A 77 0.87 -15.76 11.02
C ASN A 77 1.59 -15.42 9.70
N VAL A 78 1.44 -14.18 9.20
CA VAL A 78 2.09 -13.77 7.95
C VAL A 78 3.61 -13.85 8.08
N ARG A 79 4.26 -14.43 7.06
CA ARG A 79 5.71 -14.40 6.95
C ARG A 79 6.15 -12.97 6.73
N ALA A 80 6.88 -12.42 7.69
CA ALA A 80 7.41 -11.10 7.58
C ALA A 80 8.87 -11.04 7.98
N THR A 81 9.62 -10.21 7.27
CA THR A 81 11.04 -9.99 7.51
C THR A 81 11.22 -8.65 8.21
N GLU A 82 11.89 -8.66 9.35
CA GLU A 82 12.33 -7.43 10.01
C GLU A 82 13.54 -6.87 9.26
N ILE A 83 13.48 -5.59 8.90
CA ILE A 83 14.60 -4.83 8.36
C ILE A 83 14.85 -3.63 9.26
N ARG A 84 16.11 -3.44 9.61
CA ARG A 84 16.58 -2.30 10.41
C ARG A 84 17.31 -1.34 9.49
N PHE A 85 16.80 -0.12 9.40
CA PHE A 85 17.42 0.95 8.63
C PHE A 85 18.22 1.87 9.57
N PRO A 86 19.56 1.84 9.50
CA PRO A 86 20.40 2.65 10.39
C PRO A 86 20.17 4.15 10.24
N ALA A 87 20.53 4.92 11.26
CA ALA A 87 20.56 6.38 11.13
C ALA A 87 21.52 6.83 10.02
N GLY A 88 21.13 7.84 9.24
CA GLY A 88 21.83 8.32 8.06
C GLY A 88 21.56 7.50 6.78
N SER A 89 20.83 6.39 6.86
CA SER A 89 20.47 5.60 5.68
C SER A 89 19.25 6.18 4.94
N SER A 90 19.22 5.93 3.63
CA SER A 90 18.06 6.24 2.77
C SER A 90 17.62 5.00 2.01
N TRP A 91 16.32 4.87 1.77
CA TRP A 91 15.74 3.77 1.01
C TRP A 91 14.55 4.23 0.18
N ILE A 92 14.32 3.52 -0.93
CA ILE A 92 13.21 3.78 -1.85
C ILE A 92 12.30 2.57 -1.87
N VAL A 93 11.00 2.80 -1.85
CA VAL A 93 9.99 1.73 -1.89
C VAL A 93 8.74 2.17 -2.64
N GLN A 94 8.14 1.25 -3.40
CA GLN A 94 6.77 1.37 -3.89
C GLN A 94 5.82 0.94 -2.76
N THR A 95 5.40 1.88 -1.92
CA THR A 95 4.63 1.61 -0.70
C THR A 95 3.22 1.09 -0.94
N ASP A 96 2.71 1.24 -2.15
CA ASP A 96 1.48 0.64 -2.68
C ASP A 96 1.65 -0.83 -3.05
N HIS A 97 2.87 -1.24 -3.42
CA HIS A 97 3.20 -2.63 -3.75
C HIS A 97 3.69 -3.39 -2.50
N VAL A 98 4.62 -2.82 -1.75
CA VAL A 98 5.26 -3.54 -0.65
C VAL A 98 4.41 -3.43 0.62
N SER A 99 3.95 -4.57 1.14
CA SER A 99 3.35 -4.64 2.47
C SER A 99 4.41 -4.33 3.53
N HIS A 100 4.26 -3.21 4.22
CA HIS A 100 5.23 -2.73 5.20
C HIS A 100 4.54 -2.20 6.45
N ALA A 101 5.17 -2.40 7.60
CA ALA A 101 4.77 -1.81 8.88
C ALA A 101 6.01 -1.21 9.57
N ALA A 102 5.93 0.05 9.99
CA ALA A 102 6.96 0.67 10.81
C ALA A 102 6.70 0.31 12.29
N LEU A 103 7.59 -0.47 12.89
CA LEU A 103 7.45 -0.93 14.27
C LEU A 103 7.99 0.10 15.28
N SER A 104 9.14 0.70 14.97
CA SER A 104 9.80 1.65 15.87
C SER A 104 10.76 2.58 15.12
N GLY A 105 11.23 3.61 15.82
CA GLY A 105 12.16 4.63 15.32
C GLY A 105 11.52 6.02 15.29
N GLN A 106 12.36 7.05 15.35
CA GLN A 106 11.96 8.47 15.36
C GLN A 106 12.79 9.27 14.37
N TYR A 107 12.26 10.42 13.94
CA TYR A 107 12.88 11.36 12.98
C TYR A 107 13.13 10.76 11.59
N LEU A 108 12.12 10.86 10.73
CA LEU A 108 12.13 10.33 9.37
C LEU A 108 11.68 11.39 8.38
N LEU A 109 12.48 11.62 7.34
CA LEU A 109 12.05 12.39 6.17
C LEU A 109 11.43 11.43 5.15
N GLU A 110 10.30 11.83 4.56
CA GLU A 110 9.60 11.07 3.54
C GLU A 110 9.22 12.00 2.38
N GLN A 111 9.46 11.53 1.16
CA GLN A 111 9.02 12.21 -0.05
C GLN A 111 8.26 11.24 -0.95
N THR A 112 7.02 11.60 -1.26
CA THR A 112 6.16 10.84 -2.17
C THR A 112 6.36 11.35 -3.60
N PHE A 113 6.51 10.40 -4.53
CA PHE A 113 6.55 10.62 -5.98
C PHE A 113 5.43 9.81 -6.65
N TYR A 114 4.71 10.47 -7.55
CA TYR A 114 3.72 9.84 -8.41
C TYR A 114 4.39 9.39 -9.70
N LEU A 115 4.18 8.13 -10.07
CA LEU A 115 4.68 7.54 -11.31
C LEU A 115 3.47 6.96 -12.07
N PRO A 116 3.18 7.43 -13.29
CA PRO A 116 2.16 6.82 -14.14
C PRO A 116 2.50 5.35 -14.42
N VAL A 117 1.48 4.48 -14.47
CA VAL A 117 1.68 3.03 -14.68
C VAL A 117 2.34 2.77 -16.04
N GLU A 118 1.99 3.56 -17.06
CA GLU A 118 2.53 3.48 -18.41
C GLU A 118 4.01 3.87 -18.48
N ALA A 119 4.51 4.62 -17.49
CA ALA A 119 5.91 5.01 -17.39
C ALA A 119 6.77 3.98 -16.63
N MET A 120 6.17 2.91 -16.12
CA MET A 120 6.92 1.82 -15.48
C MET A 120 7.59 0.95 -16.54
N ALA A 121 8.79 0.44 -16.25
CA ALA A 121 9.46 -0.53 -17.13
C ALA A 121 8.67 -1.85 -17.26
N CYS A 122 7.91 -2.21 -16.22
CA CYS A 122 7.04 -3.39 -16.16
C CYS A 122 5.63 -2.98 -15.67
N PRO A 123 4.79 -2.34 -16.52
CA PRO A 123 3.45 -1.89 -16.13
C PRO A 123 2.54 -3.03 -15.63
N GLU A 124 2.74 -4.24 -16.14
CA GLU A 124 2.01 -5.46 -15.77
C GLU A 124 2.22 -5.88 -14.31
N LYS A 125 3.33 -5.44 -13.69
CA LYS A 125 3.62 -5.67 -12.27
C LYS A 125 3.09 -4.58 -11.35
N SER A 126 2.42 -3.57 -11.89
CA SER A 126 1.78 -2.56 -11.05
C SER A 126 0.64 -3.18 -10.23
N PRO A 127 0.40 -2.69 -9.00
CA PRO A 127 -0.74 -3.14 -8.19
C PRO A 127 -2.07 -3.02 -8.95
N LEU A 128 -2.23 -1.98 -9.78
CA LEU A 128 -3.38 -1.80 -10.66
C LEU A 128 -3.56 -2.99 -11.62
N ARG A 129 -2.54 -3.29 -12.44
CA ARG A 129 -2.64 -4.39 -13.42
C ARG A 129 -2.79 -5.75 -12.78
N ILE A 130 -2.14 -5.98 -11.63
CA ILE A 130 -2.31 -7.20 -10.85
C ILE A 130 -3.77 -7.36 -10.39
N LEU A 131 -4.37 -6.31 -9.84
CA LEU A 131 -5.78 -6.35 -9.41
C LEU A 131 -6.74 -6.53 -10.60
N GLU A 132 -6.51 -5.85 -11.71
CA GLU A 132 -7.30 -6.02 -12.93
C GLU A 132 -7.25 -7.47 -13.43
N HIS A 133 -6.06 -8.07 -13.45
CA HIS A 133 -5.88 -9.46 -13.84
C HIS A 133 -6.59 -10.44 -12.90
N LEU A 134 -6.45 -10.25 -11.58
CA LEU A 134 -7.11 -11.11 -10.58
C LEU A 134 -8.65 -10.98 -10.59
N ARG A 135 -9.19 -9.81 -10.96
CA ARG A 135 -10.64 -9.57 -11.06
C ARG A 135 -11.23 -9.91 -12.42
N GLY A 136 -10.41 -9.93 -13.47
CA GLY A 136 -10.88 -10.06 -14.86
C GLY A 136 -11.63 -8.84 -15.38
N CYS A 137 -11.45 -7.65 -14.77
CA CYS A 137 -12.08 -6.42 -15.22
C CYS A 137 -11.15 -5.21 -15.06
N ARG A 138 -11.41 -4.14 -15.83
CA ARG A 138 -10.65 -2.90 -15.79
C ARG A 138 -11.06 -2.05 -14.57
N LEU A 139 -10.08 -1.50 -13.85
CA LEU A 139 -10.30 -0.78 -12.59
C LEU A 139 -9.96 0.73 -12.69
N ALA A 140 -9.23 1.15 -13.73
CA ALA A 140 -8.93 2.55 -14.05
C ALA A 140 -8.79 2.80 -15.57
#